data_AF-A0A2E8NHY6-F1
#
_entry.id   AF-A0A2E8NHY6-F1
#
_cell.length_a   1.000
_cell.length_b   1.000
_cell.length_c   1.000
_cell.angle_alpha   90.00
_cell.angle_beta   90.00
_cell.angle_gamma   90.00
#
_symmetry.space_group_name_H-M   'P 1'
#
loop_
_entity.id
_entity.type
_entity.pdbx_description
1 polymer ?
#
loop_
_entity_poly.entity_id
_entity_poly.type
_entity_poly.pdbx_seq_one_letter_code
_entity_poly.pdbx_strand_id
1 'polypeptide(L)'
;MKHVYIQRVQEIDSFLTQVRSQYFLASNYWPRLREIWDESKAHHRYFGNDLENRDKNLGEIFSKFPETRFSFMTETERQKLKALPKTVTVFRGGQQSTIAGWSWTLDKRAAERFGSANASDNRPLLATVNGLSVGAILALIENRDCDELIIDPLTITLETAEFADITFERIVT
;
A
#
# COMPACT_ATOMS: atom_id res chain seq x y z
N MET A 1 9.09 14.52 -19.07
CA MET A 1 8.45 14.33 -17.74
C MET A 1 6.97 14.74 -17.71
N LYS A 2 6.59 15.97 -18.11
CA LYS A 2 5.18 16.44 -18.02
C LYS A 2 4.17 15.63 -18.86
N HIS A 3 4.54 15.18 -20.06
CA HIS A 3 3.67 14.38 -20.94
C HIS A 3 3.38 12.97 -20.37
N VAL A 4 4.41 12.28 -19.87
CA VAL A 4 4.27 10.97 -19.22
C VAL A 4 3.36 11.07 -17.99
N TYR A 5 3.48 12.15 -17.21
CA TYR A 5 2.62 12.38 -16.06
C TYR A 5 1.12 12.52 -16.43
N ILE A 6 0.80 13.34 -17.43
CA ILE A 6 -0.58 13.58 -17.87
C ILE A 6 -1.23 12.28 -18.38
N GLN A 7 -0.49 11.49 -19.15
CA GLN A 7 -0.99 10.21 -19.66
C GLN A 7 -1.33 9.22 -18.55
N ARG A 8 -0.55 9.18 -17.46
CA ARG A 8 -0.78 8.26 -16.33
C ARG A 8 -1.98 8.64 -15.47
N VAL A 9 -2.18 9.93 -15.22
CA VAL A 9 -3.39 10.40 -14.52
C VAL A 9 -4.64 10.00 -15.32
N GLN A 10 -4.61 10.16 -16.65
CA GLN A 10 -5.71 9.76 -17.53
C GLN A 10 -5.96 8.23 -17.52
N GLU A 11 -4.91 7.41 -17.46
CA GLU A 11 -5.05 5.95 -17.36
C GLU A 11 -5.71 5.52 -16.04
N ILE A 12 -5.37 6.17 -14.93
CA ILE A 12 -5.96 5.87 -13.62
C ILE A 12 -7.38 6.39 -13.53
N ASP A 13 -7.66 7.60 -14.02
CA ASP A 13 -9.02 8.13 -14.11
C ASP A 13 -9.90 7.24 -15.00
N SER A 14 -9.37 6.75 -16.12
CA SER A 14 -10.05 5.79 -16.97
C SER A 14 -10.31 4.47 -16.24
N PHE A 15 -9.30 3.93 -15.55
CA PHE A 15 -9.46 2.72 -14.74
C PHE A 15 -10.54 2.91 -13.67
N LEU A 16 -10.48 3.97 -12.86
CA LEU A 16 -11.47 4.30 -11.83
C LEU A 16 -12.88 4.49 -12.43
N THR A 17 -12.98 5.10 -13.60
CA THR A 17 -14.25 5.23 -14.33
C THR A 17 -14.81 3.84 -14.70
N GLN A 18 -13.96 2.93 -15.19
CA GLN A 18 -14.38 1.56 -15.50
C GLN A 18 -14.73 0.75 -14.24
N VAL A 19 -13.98 0.93 -13.14
CA VAL A 19 -14.30 0.33 -11.83
C VAL A 19 -15.69 0.77 -11.35
N ARG A 20 -16.03 2.04 -11.54
CA ARG A 20 -17.30 2.65 -11.10
C ARG A 20 -18.47 2.37 -12.04
N SER A 21 -18.21 2.19 -13.34
CA SER A 21 -19.25 1.90 -14.33
C SER A 21 -19.77 0.46 -14.28
N GLN A 22 -19.18 -0.41 -13.45
CA GLN A 22 -19.55 -1.83 -13.28
C GLN A 22 -19.39 -2.71 -14.53
N TYR A 23 -18.82 -2.20 -15.62
CA TYR A 23 -18.49 -2.96 -16.82
C TYR A 23 -16.99 -3.25 -16.87
N PHE A 24 -16.54 -4.08 -15.93
CA PHE A 24 -15.17 -4.58 -15.91
C PHE A 24 -15.22 -6.10 -15.67
N LEU A 25 -14.66 -6.89 -16.60
CA LEU A 25 -14.56 -8.34 -16.41
C LEU A 25 -13.62 -8.61 -15.23
N ALA A 26 -14.14 -9.23 -14.15
CA ALA A 26 -13.40 -9.48 -12.92
C ALA A 26 -12.03 -10.17 -13.15
N SER A 27 -11.94 -11.04 -14.16
CA SER A 27 -10.70 -11.72 -14.56
C SER A 27 -9.56 -10.79 -14.96
N ASN A 28 -9.87 -9.61 -15.50
CA ASN A 28 -8.87 -8.66 -15.99
C ASN A 28 -8.51 -7.61 -14.93
N TYR A 29 -9.24 -7.58 -13.80
CA TYR A 29 -9.27 -6.42 -12.90
C TYR A 29 -7.98 -6.30 -12.13
N TRP A 30 -7.64 -7.37 -11.43
CA TRP A 30 -6.45 -7.43 -10.60
C TRP A 30 -5.14 -7.40 -11.40
N PRO A 31 -5.01 -8.11 -12.54
CA PRO A 31 -3.85 -7.96 -13.42
C PRO A 31 -3.67 -6.52 -13.90
N ARG A 32 -4.76 -5.84 -14.32
CA ARG A 32 -4.68 -4.46 -14.78
C ARG A 32 -4.30 -3.49 -13.66
N LEU A 33 -4.88 -3.67 -12.47
CA LEU A 33 -4.48 -2.89 -11.30
C LEU A 33 -3.00 -3.11 -10.97
N ARG A 34 -2.51 -4.36 -11.06
CA ARG A 34 -1.12 -4.69 -10.79
C ARG A 34 -0.16 -3.99 -11.75
N GLU A 35 -0.47 -3.99 -13.04
CA GLU A 35 0.29 -3.22 -14.05
C GLU A 35 0.36 -1.73 -13.68
N ILE A 36 -0.78 -1.14 -13.32
CA ILE A 36 -0.84 0.27 -12.91
C ILE A 36 -0.01 0.49 -11.64
N TRP A 37 -0.09 -0.42 -10.67
CA TRP A 37 0.65 -0.33 -9.41
C TRP A 37 2.17 -0.34 -9.65
N ASP A 38 2.68 -1.34 -10.37
CA ASP A 38 4.13 -1.52 -10.60
C ASP A 38 4.76 -0.36 -11.40
N GLU A 39 3.99 0.22 -12.33
CA GLU A 39 4.45 1.36 -13.13
C GLU A 39 4.37 2.69 -12.36
N SER A 40 3.50 2.76 -11.36
CA SER A 40 3.21 3.94 -10.54
C SER A 40 4.23 4.11 -9.42
N LYS A 41 5.52 4.28 -9.76
CA LYS A 41 6.61 4.55 -8.78
C LYS A 41 6.41 5.80 -7.89
N ALA A 42 5.29 6.50 -8.01
CA ALA A 42 4.90 7.62 -7.16
C ALA A 42 3.43 7.52 -6.73
N HIS A 43 3.02 6.40 -6.13
CA HIS A 43 1.64 6.13 -5.67
C HIS A 43 0.93 7.32 -4.97
N HIS A 44 1.68 8.18 -4.28
CA HIS A 44 1.18 9.41 -3.64
C HIS A 44 0.67 10.50 -4.60
N ARG A 45 0.91 10.38 -5.92
CA ARG A 45 0.50 11.36 -6.95
C ARG A 45 -0.57 10.83 -7.90
N TYR A 46 -0.81 9.53 -7.87
CA TYR A 46 -1.46 8.84 -8.96
C TYR A 46 -2.90 8.42 -8.63
N PHE A 47 -3.20 8.18 -7.36
CA PHE A 47 -4.56 7.83 -6.91
C PHE A 47 -5.34 9.01 -6.34
N GLY A 48 -4.84 10.24 -6.49
CA GLY A 48 -5.47 11.47 -5.97
C GLY A 48 -4.47 12.60 -5.81
N ASN A 49 -4.95 13.85 -5.83
CA ASN A 49 -4.10 15.03 -5.63
C ASN A 49 -3.84 15.34 -4.14
N ASP A 50 -4.52 14.64 -3.25
CA ASP A 50 -4.43 14.74 -1.79
C ASP A 50 -4.63 13.35 -1.14
N LEU A 51 -4.33 13.25 0.16
CA LEU A 51 -4.35 12.00 0.91
C LEU A 51 -5.77 11.42 1.05
N GLU A 52 -6.78 12.26 1.22
CA GLU A 52 -8.17 11.83 1.44
C GLU A 52 -8.72 11.17 0.17
N ASN A 53 -8.57 11.83 -0.98
CA ASN A 53 -8.97 11.28 -2.26
C ASN A 53 -8.19 10.01 -2.63
N ARG A 54 -6.89 9.98 -2.32
CA ARG A 54 -6.06 8.79 -2.48
C ARG A 54 -6.61 7.60 -1.70
N ASP A 55 -6.87 7.79 -0.42
CA ASP A 55 -7.31 6.71 0.47
C ASP A 55 -8.71 6.23 0.12
N LYS A 56 -9.61 7.15 -0.27
CA LYS A 56 -10.92 6.80 -0.82
C LYS A 56 -10.81 5.96 -2.09
N ASN A 57 -10.01 6.40 -3.07
CA ASN A 57 -9.85 5.68 -4.33
C ASN A 57 -9.22 4.29 -4.12
N LEU A 58 -8.20 4.17 -3.28
CA LEU A 58 -7.59 2.88 -2.96
C LEU A 58 -8.53 1.96 -2.18
N GLY A 59 -9.32 2.49 -1.24
CA GLY A 59 -10.37 1.72 -0.56
C GLY A 59 -11.45 1.22 -1.54
N GLU A 60 -11.88 2.06 -2.48
CA GLU A 60 -12.81 1.66 -3.55
C GLU A 60 -12.21 0.57 -4.44
N ILE A 61 -10.92 0.65 -4.77
CA ILE A 61 -10.23 -0.35 -5.60
C ILE A 61 -10.13 -1.69 -4.85
N PHE A 62 -9.58 -1.68 -3.64
CA PHE A 62 -9.28 -2.91 -2.89
C PHE A 62 -10.53 -3.59 -2.30
N SER A 63 -11.69 -2.93 -2.32
CA SER A 63 -12.99 -3.51 -1.95
C SER A 63 -13.72 -4.20 -3.10
N LYS A 64 -13.26 -4.07 -4.35
CA LYS A 64 -13.87 -4.74 -5.51
C LYS A 64 -13.35 -6.17 -5.65
N PHE A 65 -14.22 -7.10 -5.98
CA PHE A 65 -13.88 -8.52 -6.23
C PHE A 65 -12.91 -9.12 -5.18
N PRO A 66 -13.19 -8.99 -3.86
CA PRO A 66 -12.30 -9.46 -2.81
C PRO A 66 -11.98 -10.96 -2.92
N GLU A 67 -12.94 -11.75 -3.43
CA GLU A 67 -12.81 -13.19 -3.66
C GLU A 67 -11.75 -13.56 -4.70
N THR A 68 -11.42 -12.64 -5.63
CA THR A 68 -10.36 -12.85 -6.64
C THR A 68 -9.12 -12.00 -6.41
N ARG A 69 -8.99 -11.32 -5.26
CA ARG A 69 -7.87 -10.40 -4.97
C ARG A 69 -6.50 -11.06 -5.06
N PHE A 70 -6.42 -12.36 -4.82
CA PHE A 70 -5.20 -13.14 -4.95
C PHE A 70 -4.56 -13.05 -6.36
N SER A 71 -5.34 -12.69 -7.39
CA SER A 71 -4.86 -12.47 -8.77
C SER A 71 -4.05 -11.18 -8.94
N PHE A 72 -4.01 -10.30 -7.94
CA PHE A 72 -3.13 -9.12 -7.92
C PHE A 72 -1.67 -9.50 -7.64
N MET A 73 -1.47 -10.62 -6.97
CA MET A 73 -0.15 -11.17 -6.62
C MET A 73 0.29 -12.21 -7.65
N THR A 74 1.60 -12.41 -7.76
CA THR A 74 2.19 -13.58 -8.42
C THR A 74 2.02 -14.83 -7.55
N GLU A 75 2.33 -16.01 -8.08
CA GLU A 75 2.31 -17.23 -7.28
C GLU A 75 3.34 -17.20 -6.14
N THR A 76 4.54 -16.66 -6.37
CA THR A 76 5.58 -16.56 -5.35
C THR A 76 5.17 -15.63 -4.21
N GLU A 77 4.60 -14.47 -4.55
CA GLU A 77 4.04 -13.51 -3.59
C GLU A 77 2.92 -14.11 -2.74
N ARG A 78 1.99 -14.86 -3.36
CA ARG A 78 0.92 -15.58 -2.63
C ARG A 78 1.48 -16.60 -1.65
N GLN A 79 2.46 -17.40 -2.07
CA GLN A 79 3.07 -18.40 -1.19
C GLN A 79 3.82 -17.74 -0.03
N LYS A 80 4.50 -16.63 -0.29
CA LYS A 80 5.21 -15.86 0.74
C LYS A 80 4.25 -15.26 1.76
N LEU A 81 3.14 -14.66 1.31
CA LEU A 81 2.08 -14.16 2.19
C LEU A 81 1.47 -15.30 3.03
N LYS A 82 1.19 -16.46 2.41
CA LYS A 82 0.65 -17.64 3.09
C LYS A 82 1.61 -18.23 4.12
N ALA A 83 2.91 -18.10 3.91
CA ALA A 83 3.94 -18.60 4.81
C ALA A 83 4.17 -17.70 6.03
N LEU A 84 3.61 -16.50 6.07
CA LEU A 84 3.71 -15.62 7.23
C LEU A 84 3.03 -16.25 8.47
N PRO A 85 3.54 -15.98 9.68
CA PRO A 85 2.85 -16.34 10.90
C PRO A 85 1.48 -15.67 11.00
N LYS A 86 0.61 -16.17 11.88
CA LYS A 86 -0.76 -15.64 12.07
C LYS A 86 -0.78 -14.14 12.37
N THR A 87 0.23 -13.67 13.09
CA THR A 87 0.45 -12.25 13.37
C THR A 87 1.88 -11.88 13.04
N VAL A 88 2.08 -10.64 12.59
CA VAL A 88 3.37 -10.10 12.16
C VAL A 88 3.65 -8.75 12.79
N THR A 89 4.94 -8.36 12.78
CA THR A 89 5.33 -6.96 12.99
C THR A 89 5.56 -6.32 11.63
N VAL A 90 4.92 -5.17 11.38
CA VAL A 90 5.08 -4.40 10.14
C VAL A 90 5.60 -2.99 10.44
N PHE A 91 6.30 -2.43 9.47
CA PHE A 91 7.01 -1.17 9.58
C PHE A 91 6.66 -0.24 8.42
N ARG A 92 6.62 1.06 8.70
CA ARG A 92 6.48 2.10 7.67
C ARG A 92 7.31 3.32 8.03
N GLY A 93 8.17 3.73 7.11
CA GLY A 93 8.90 4.98 7.21
C GLY A 93 8.18 6.11 6.50
N GLY A 94 8.23 7.31 7.08
CA GLY A 94 7.66 8.51 6.47
C GLY A 94 7.86 9.74 7.32
N GLN A 95 6.94 10.70 7.19
CA GLN A 95 6.83 11.89 8.04
C GLN A 95 5.43 11.95 8.65
N GLN A 96 5.19 12.85 9.60
CA GLN A 96 3.95 12.86 10.38
C GLN A 96 2.70 12.91 9.49
N SER A 97 2.73 13.69 8.40
CA SER A 97 1.58 13.86 7.50
C SER A 97 1.33 12.66 6.58
N THR A 98 2.26 11.70 6.44
CA THR A 98 2.13 10.57 5.50
C THR A 98 2.30 9.20 6.16
N ILE A 99 2.47 9.18 7.48
CA ILE A 99 2.79 7.97 8.24
C ILE A 99 1.64 6.95 8.22
N ALA A 100 0.39 7.42 8.20
CA ALA A 100 -0.78 6.58 7.97
C ALA A 100 -1.00 6.40 6.45
N GLY A 101 -0.33 5.42 5.84
CA GLY A 101 -0.47 5.14 4.41
C GLY A 101 -0.46 3.65 4.10
N TRP A 102 -0.63 3.32 2.82
CA TRP A 102 -0.97 1.96 2.38
C TRP A 102 0.20 0.97 2.30
N SER A 103 1.42 1.49 2.16
CA SER A 103 2.63 0.69 1.89
C SER A 103 3.39 0.42 3.18
N TRP A 104 3.53 -0.85 3.55
CA TRP A 104 4.24 -1.31 4.74
C TRP A 104 5.29 -2.34 4.35
N THR A 105 6.16 -2.73 5.27
CA THR A 105 7.14 -3.79 5.03
C THR A 105 7.40 -4.59 6.29
N LEU A 106 7.93 -5.81 6.14
CA LEU A 106 8.44 -6.61 7.25
C LEU A 106 9.89 -6.25 7.61
N ASP A 107 10.59 -5.49 6.76
CA ASP A 107 11.98 -5.07 6.99
C ASP A 107 12.05 -3.69 7.65
N LYS A 108 12.34 -3.66 8.96
CA LYS A 108 12.54 -2.41 9.72
C LYS A 108 13.58 -1.49 9.09
N ARG A 109 14.71 -2.03 8.62
CA ARG A 109 15.80 -1.22 8.05
C ARG A 109 15.38 -0.62 6.71
N ALA A 110 14.60 -1.34 5.91
CA ALA A 110 14.04 -0.79 4.69
C ALA A 110 13.11 0.38 5.01
N ALA A 111 12.18 0.21 5.95
CA ALA A 111 11.29 1.28 6.40
C ALA A 111 12.06 2.52 6.88
N GLU A 112 13.10 2.34 7.70
CA GLU A 112 13.96 3.44 8.15
C GLU A 112 14.62 4.18 6.97
N ARG A 113 15.22 3.44 6.01
CA ARG A 113 15.81 4.04 4.81
C ARG A 113 14.79 4.86 4.01
N PHE A 114 13.58 4.33 3.81
CA PHE A 114 12.53 5.06 3.11
C PHE A 114 12.08 6.31 3.86
N GLY A 115 11.94 6.22 5.18
CA GLY A 115 11.60 7.37 6.03
C GLY A 115 12.64 8.48 5.91
N SER A 116 13.92 8.15 6.10
CA SER A 116 15.03 9.10 5.99
C SER A 116 15.14 9.72 4.60
N ALA A 117 14.91 8.96 3.54
CA ALA A 117 15.03 9.45 2.16
C ALA A 117 13.85 10.34 1.71
N ASN A 118 12.65 10.16 2.28
CA ASN A 118 11.42 10.80 1.78
C ASN A 118 10.77 11.81 2.74
N ALA A 119 11.29 11.97 3.96
CA ALA A 119 10.79 12.96 4.91
C ALA A 119 11.19 14.39 4.50
N SER A 120 10.30 15.05 3.76
CA SER A 120 10.49 16.43 3.26
C SER A 120 10.64 17.49 4.36
N ASP A 121 10.19 17.20 5.58
CA ASP A 121 10.33 18.08 6.74
C ASP A 121 11.62 17.85 7.54
N ASN A 122 12.51 16.96 7.06
CA ASN A 122 13.72 16.50 7.75
C ASN A 122 13.44 15.91 9.15
N ARG A 123 12.23 15.40 9.39
CA ARG A 123 11.84 14.78 10.66
C ARG A 123 11.30 13.36 10.42
N PRO A 124 12.15 12.44 9.94
CA PRO A 124 11.72 11.09 9.60
C PRO A 124 11.15 10.36 10.83
N LEU A 125 10.09 9.61 10.57
CA LEU A 125 9.36 8.79 11.54
C LEU A 125 9.31 7.36 11.05
N LEU A 126 9.41 6.44 12.01
CA LEU A 126 9.12 5.03 11.84
C LEU A 126 7.85 4.70 12.61
N ALA A 127 6.84 4.18 11.93
CA ALA A 127 5.72 3.49 12.56
C ALA A 127 6.03 1.99 12.65
N THR A 128 5.78 1.41 13.81
CA THR A 128 5.86 -0.04 14.04
C THR A 128 4.51 -0.53 14.54
N VAL A 129 3.93 -1.53 13.87
CA VAL A 129 2.72 -2.20 14.34
C VAL A 129 3.08 -3.63 14.71
N ASN A 130 2.91 -3.98 15.98
CA ASN A 130 3.17 -5.32 16.51
C ASN A 130 1.87 -6.12 16.63
N GLY A 131 1.93 -7.40 16.27
CA GLY A 131 0.80 -8.32 16.45
C GLY A 131 -0.30 -8.17 15.39
N LEU A 132 -0.04 -7.49 14.26
CA LEU A 132 -1.02 -7.32 13.20
C LEU A 132 -1.41 -8.68 12.61
N SER A 133 -2.71 -8.95 12.52
CA SER A 133 -3.23 -10.14 11.86
C SER A 133 -2.77 -10.21 10.40
N VAL A 134 -2.29 -11.37 9.94
CA VAL A 134 -1.95 -11.57 8.52
C VAL A 134 -3.17 -11.37 7.61
N GLY A 135 -4.39 -11.54 8.13
CA GLY A 135 -5.63 -11.29 7.40
C GLY A 135 -5.87 -9.81 7.06
N ALA A 136 -5.21 -8.88 7.76
CA ALA A 136 -5.24 -7.45 7.45
C ALA A 136 -4.43 -7.08 6.21
N ILE A 137 -3.51 -7.95 5.78
CA ILE A 137 -2.65 -7.72 4.62
C ILE A 137 -3.43 -8.03 3.34
N LEU A 138 -3.64 -7.00 2.52
CA LEU A 138 -4.41 -7.11 1.28
C LEU A 138 -3.60 -7.76 0.16
N ALA A 139 -2.29 -7.47 0.12
CA ALA A 139 -1.33 -8.06 -0.81
C ALA A 139 0.10 -7.97 -0.28
N LEU A 140 0.97 -8.87 -0.76
CA LEU A 140 2.42 -8.80 -0.63
C LEU A 140 3.01 -8.70 -2.04
N ILE A 141 3.90 -7.73 -2.26
CA ILE A 141 4.56 -7.49 -3.53
C ILE A 141 6.06 -7.68 -3.32
N GLU A 142 6.67 -8.55 -4.13
CA GLU A 142 8.11 -8.75 -4.12
C GLU A 142 8.78 -7.62 -4.90
N ASN A 143 9.58 -6.78 -4.22
CA ASN A 143 10.44 -5.80 -4.89
C ASN A 143 11.91 -6.12 -4.66
N ARG A 144 12.77 -5.57 -5.51
CA ARG A 144 14.23 -5.77 -5.44
C ARG A 144 14.83 -5.29 -4.12
N ASP A 145 14.31 -4.18 -3.58
CA ASP A 145 14.88 -3.53 -2.40
C ASP A 145 14.27 -4.04 -1.10
N CYS A 146 12.94 -4.21 -1.06
CA CYS A 146 12.21 -4.84 0.05
C CYS A 146 10.81 -5.25 -0.39
N ASP A 147 10.26 -6.30 0.22
CA ASP A 147 8.85 -6.61 0.00
C ASP A 147 7.95 -5.49 0.51
N GLU A 148 6.91 -5.20 -0.26
CA GLU A 148 5.85 -4.27 0.10
C GLU A 148 4.62 -5.06 0.55
N LEU A 149 4.01 -4.63 1.66
CA LEU A 149 2.72 -5.08 2.13
C LEU A 149 1.71 -3.97 1.87
N ILE A 150 0.61 -4.31 1.20
CA ILE A 150 -0.51 -3.39 1.01
C ILE A 150 -1.51 -3.59 2.12
N ILE A 151 -1.73 -2.55 2.92
CA ILE A 151 -2.59 -2.58 4.10
C ILE A 151 -3.43 -1.31 4.12
N ASP A 152 -4.75 -1.44 4.29
CA ASP A 152 -5.63 -0.28 4.44
C ASP A 152 -5.31 0.47 5.74
N PRO A 153 -5.02 1.79 5.69
CA PRO A 153 -4.80 2.60 6.90
C PRO A 153 -5.95 2.54 7.91
N LEU A 154 -7.20 2.37 7.46
CA LEU A 154 -8.34 2.19 8.35
C LEU A 154 -8.24 0.86 9.10
N THR A 155 -7.79 -0.21 8.43
CA THR A 155 -7.57 -1.52 9.07
C THR A 155 -6.46 -1.43 10.12
N ILE A 156 -5.36 -0.71 9.85
CA ILE A 156 -4.33 -0.45 10.87
C ILE A 156 -4.92 0.24 12.10
N THR A 157 -5.79 1.23 11.89
CA THR A 157 -6.42 1.99 12.98
C THR A 157 -7.34 1.11 13.82
N LEU A 158 -8.14 0.24 13.18
CA LEU A 158 -9.07 -0.66 13.86
C LEU A 158 -8.33 -1.78 14.60
N GLU A 159 -7.39 -2.46 13.94
CA GLU A 159 -6.61 -3.54 14.54
C GLU A 159 -5.78 -3.05 15.74
N THR A 160 -5.21 -1.85 15.66
CA THR A 160 -4.41 -1.29 16.78
C THR A 160 -5.26 -0.70 17.91
N ALA A 161 -6.55 -0.48 17.69
CA ALA A 161 -7.47 -0.13 18.77
C ALA A 161 -7.92 -1.36 19.57
N GLU A 162 -7.95 -2.55 18.95
CA GLU A 162 -8.57 -3.74 19.52
C GLU A 162 -7.59 -4.87 19.88
N PHE A 163 -6.53 -5.07 19.10
CA PHE A 163 -5.71 -6.30 19.16
C PHE A 163 -4.19 -6.09 19.03
N ALA A 164 -3.76 -5.05 18.32
CA ALA A 164 -2.36 -4.77 17.99
C ALA A 164 -1.87 -3.50 18.69
N ASP A 165 -0.54 -3.32 18.72
CA ASP A 165 0.08 -2.11 19.27
C ASP A 165 0.80 -1.33 18.18
N ILE A 166 0.59 -0.01 18.13
CA ILE A 166 1.34 0.90 17.25
C ILE A 166 2.25 1.84 18.04
N THR A 167 3.51 1.93 17.63
CA THR A 167 4.48 2.89 18.15
C THR A 167 5.04 3.77 17.04
N PHE A 168 5.44 4.98 17.42
CA PHE A 168 6.06 5.95 16.52
C PHE A 168 7.40 6.40 17.09
N GLU A 169 8.47 6.21 16.32
CA GLU A 169 9.84 6.54 16.71
C GLU A 169 10.43 7.54 15.72
N ARG A 170 11.23 8.50 16.22
CA ARG A 170 12.04 9.35 15.34
C ARG A 170 13.21 8.52 14.82
N ILE A 171 13.42 8.54 13.51
CA ILE A 171 14.59 7.90 12.92
C ILE A 171 15.77 8.82 13.17
N VAL A 172 16.76 8.34 13.94
CA VAL A 172 17.98 9.09 14.20
C VAL A 172 18.86 8.99 12.95
N THR A 173 18.99 10.10 12.24
CA THR A 173 19.86 10.26 11.07
C THR A 173 21.25 10.72 11.47
#